data_AF-A0A9X9LQZ6-F1
#
_entry.id   AF-A0A9X9LQZ6-F1
#
_cell.length_a   1.000
_cell.length_b   1.000
_cell.length_c   1.000
_cell.angle_alpha   90.00
_cell.angle_beta   90.00
_cell.angle_gamma   90.00
#
_symmetry.space_group_name_H-M   'P 1'
#
loop_
_entity.id
_entity.type
_entity.pdbx_description
1 polymer ?
#
loop_
_entity_poly.entity_id
_entity_poly.type
_entity_poly.pdbx_seq_one_letter_code
_entity_poly.pdbx_strand_id
1 'polypeptide(L)'
;MYSSHHGNMKALALSSNSMYTVFNNVSKCAQFLIRVFSLIDTFFQAIDINYYIGFMIIYDQEDPSYLEYFHVVYSPYVRYYQSFLYTVLEPHSSIILIKDGPEDYNYEPELYGICHKQNLIMLGYLGRQYLLLSITAAQKVGKNFGLFYDGKFCFCQRRSMCIMHRPPSLTDSFSNCSYMHVQHIVGRGKGECLFSTKMVYLNKSLTHDRCGNYILDQGEECDCGSFKQCYNNLCCTNDCTFTIDSKCNTGRCCTNCTYSPPGTLCRPIQNVCDLPEYCHGESLSCPGDFYMQDGTPCTEEGYCYHGNCTDRTVHCQEIFGKNAVKGSEACYTINRRGTRYGHCRRIEGRMKADFCAIEDIYCGRLQCGNVTHLPRL
;
A
#
# COMPACT_ATOMS: atom_id res chain seq x y z
N MET A 1 4.41 -2.18 -11.32
CA MET A 1 2.97 -2.45 -11.13
C MET A 1 2.13 -1.48 -11.93
N TYR A 2 0.80 -1.61 -11.89
CA TYR A 2 -0.15 -0.58 -12.29
C TYR A 2 0.21 0.71 -11.55
N SER A 3 0.59 1.77 -12.26
CA SER A 3 0.96 3.07 -11.70
C SER A 3 -0.21 3.83 -11.04
N SER A 4 -1.26 3.13 -10.62
CA SER A 4 -2.50 3.77 -10.21
C SER A 4 -3.35 2.99 -9.23
N HIS A 5 -2.92 1.81 -8.73
CA HIS A 5 -3.62 1.05 -7.67
C HIS A 5 -2.64 0.14 -6.93
N HIS A 6 -2.39 0.41 -5.65
CA HIS A 6 -1.68 -0.49 -4.75
C HIS A 6 -2.50 -1.77 -4.53
N GLY A 7 -1.83 -2.93 -4.47
CA GLY A 7 -2.48 -4.16 -4.03
C GLY A 7 -2.67 -4.15 -2.51
N ASN A 8 -3.79 -4.63 -1.99
CA ASN A 8 -4.08 -4.70 -0.56
C ASN A 8 -4.32 -6.15 -0.13
N MET A 9 -3.40 -6.70 0.65
CA MET A 9 -3.45 -8.07 1.15
C MET A 9 -3.94 -8.10 2.60
N LYS A 10 -5.18 -8.58 2.80
CA LYS A 10 -5.78 -8.82 4.11
C LYS A 10 -5.18 -10.07 4.73
N ALA A 11 -4.36 -9.91 5.76
CA ALA A 11 -3.66 -11.00 6.42
C ALA A 11 -4.44 -11.54 7.64
N LEU A 12 -4.36 -12.85 7.87
CA LEU A 12 -4.75 -13.50 9.12
C LEU A 12 -3.49 -13.97 9.87
N ALA A 13 -3.26 -13.40 11.05
CA ALA A 13 -2.18 -13.76 11.94
C ALA A 13 -2.63 -14.81 12.96
N LEU A 14 -2.05 -16.01 12.91
CA LEU A 14 -2.35 -17.11 13.81
C LEU A 14 -1.13 -17.42 14.68
N SER A 15 -1.34 -17.56 15.99
CA SER A 15 -0.37 -18.16 16.90
C SER A 15 -0.89 -19.51 17.37
N SER A 16 -0.12 -20.57 17.17
CA SER A 16 -0.37 -21.84 17.84
C SER A 16 -0.27 -21.70 19.35
N ASN A 17 -0.79 -22.68 20.08
CA ASN A 17 -0.62 -22.79 21.51
C ASN A 17 0.85 -22.91 21.89
N SER A 18 1.60 -23.75 21.15
CA SER A 18 3.05 -23.87 21.35
C SER A 18 3.78 -22.52 21.20
N MET A 19 3.39 -21.69 20.24
CA MET A 19 3.94 -20.34 20.06
C MET A 19 3.52 -19.38 21.19
N TYR A 20 2.28 -19.46 21.65
CA TYR A 20 1.79 -18.68 22.79
C TYR A 20 2.61 -18.95 24.06
N THR A 21 2.97 -20.22 24.33
CA THR A 21 3.74 -20.60 25.52
C THR A 21 5.13 -19.95 25.63
N VAL A 22 5.67 -19.41 24.53
CA VAL A 22 6.93 -18.64 24.53
C VAL A 22 6.78 -17.36 25.36
N PHE A 23 5.58 -16.77 25.38
CA PHE A 23 5.30 -15.52 26.09
C PHE A 23 4.46 -15.73 27.36
N ASN A 24 3.58 -16.74 27.38
CA ASN A 24 2.58 -16.98 28.43
C ASN A 24 1.77 -15.73 28.78
N ASN A 25 1.53 -14.88 27.78
CA ASN A 25 0.84 -13.60 27.93
C ASN A 25 0.30 -13.17 26.57
N VAL A 26 -1.03 -13.03 26.49
CA VAL A 26 -1.73 -12.72 25.23
C VAL A 26 -1.26 -11.39 24.65
N SER A 27 -1.09 -10.35 25.48
CA SER A 27 -0.65 -9.03 25.04
C SER A 27 0.76 -9.06 24.45
N LYS A 28 1.71 -9.78 25.08
CA LYS A 28 3.08 -9.94 24.56
C LYS A 28 3.10 -10.74 23.26
N CYS A 29 2.29 -11.80 23.16
CA CYS A 29 2.15 -12.60 21.94
C CYS A 29 1.56 -11.75 20.79
N ALA A 30 0.51 -10.98 21.06
CA ALA A 30 -0.09 -10.06 20.10
C ALA A 30 0.92 -9.00 19.61
N GLN A 31 1.67 -8.37 20.53
CA GLN A 31 2.73 -7.40 20.18
C GLN A 31 3.81 -8.04 19.29
N PHE A 32 4.18 -9.30 19.56
CA PHE A 32 5.14 -10.02 18.73
C PHE A 32 4.58 -10.28 17.32
N LEU A 33 3.34 -10.74 17.19
CA LEU A 33 2.68 -10.93 15.89
C LEU A 33 2.59 -9.62 15.11
N ILE A 34 2.21 -8.52 15.77
CA ILE A 34 2.18 -7.18 15.14
C ILE A 34 3.56 -6.85 14.56
N ARG A 35 4.64 -7.00 15.33
CA ARG A 35 6.01 -6.70 14.85
C ARG A 35 6.39 -7.52 13.62
N VAL A 36 6.09 -8.82 13.62
CA VAL A 36 6.41 -9.71 12.50
C VAL A 36 5.62 -9.30 11.25
N PHE A 37 4.31 -9.11 11.37
CA PHE A 37 3.44 -8.79 10.24
C PHE A 37 3.68 -7.37 9.71
N SER A 38 4.00 -6.39 10.55
CA SER A 38 4.39 -5.04 10.11
C SER A 38 5.71 -5.02 9.32
N LEU A 39 6.63 -5.94 9.60
CA LEU A 39 7.83 -6.10 8.77
C LEU A 39 7.50 -6.75 7.42
N ILE A 40 6.60 -7.73 7.40
CA ILE A 40 6.10 -8.30 6.14
C ILE A 40 5.49 -7.19 5.27
N ASP A 41 4.67 -6.31 5.85
CA ASP A 41 4.16 -5.11 5.16
C ASP A 41 5.26 -4.27 4.53
N THR A 42 6.25 -3.90 5.34
CA THR A 42 7.39 -3.09 4.88
C THR A 42 8.10 -3.74 3.68
N PHE A 43 8.23 -5.06 3.67
CA PHE A 43 8.83 -5.79 2.54
C PHE A 43 7.94 -5.81 1.30
N PHE A 44 6.63 -6.02 1.46
CA PHE A 44 5.68 -6.08 0.34
C PHE A 44 5.42 -4.71 -0.29
N GLN A 45 5.56 -3.62 0.47
CA GLN A 45 5.50 -2.26 -0.08
C GLN A 45 6.55 -2.03 -1.18
N ALA A 46 7.71 -2.71 -1.13
CA ALA A 46 8.70 -2.65 -2.20
C ALA A 46 8.13 -3.11 -3.54
N ILE A 47 7.19 -4.06 -3.54
CA ILE A 47 6.49 -4.54 -4.73
C ILE A 47 5.05 -3.99 -4.81
N ASP A 48 4.82 -2.78 -4.29
CA ASP A 48 3.57 -2.03 -4.47
C ASP A 48 2.31 -2.76 -3.94
N ILE A 49 2.51 -3.55 -2.88
CA ILE A 49 1.45 -4.30 -2.19
C ILE A 49 1.50 -3.95 -0.70
N ASN A 50 0.39 -3.46 -0.16
CA ASN A 50 0.18 -3.29 1.27
C ASN A 50 -0.22 -4.65 1.86
N TYR A 51 0.39 -5.05 2.97
CA TYR A 51 0.08 -6.27 3.71
C TYR A 51 -0.32 -5.91 5.14
N TYR A 52 -1.61 -5.90 5.43
CA TYR A 52 -2.11 -5.47 6.73
C TYR A 52 -2.76 -6.63 7.48
N ILE A 53 -2.73 -6.55 8.82
CA ILE A 53 -3.38 -7.52 9.69
C ILE A 53 -4.89 -7.25 9.65
N GLY A 54 -5.65 -8.11 8.97
CA GLY A 54 -7.11 -8.07 9.00
C GLY A 54 -7.67 -8.76 10.25
N PHE A 55 -7.05 -9.88 10.65
CA PHE A 55 -7.49 -10.69 11.78
C PHE A 55 -6.29 -11.23 12.55
N MET A 56 -6.46 -11.41 13.86
CA MET A 56 -5.48 -12.05 14.73
C MET A 56 -6.17 -13.07 15.62
N ILE A 57 -5.63 -14.28 15.68
CA ILE A 57 -6.12 -15.37 16.51
C ILE A 57 -4.93 -15.98 17.26
N ILE A 58 -5.06 -16.09 18.59
CA ILE A 58 -4.05 -16.66 19.48
C ILE A 58 -4.71 -17.81 20.24
N TYR A 59 -4.20 -19.03 20.07
CA TYR A 59 -4.69 -20.19 20.82
C TYR A 59 -3.99 -20.27 22.18
N ASP A 60 -4.56 -19.64 23.20
CA ASP A 60 -3.95 -19.54 24.54
C ASP A 60 -4.18 -20.78 25.43
N GLN A 61 -5.20 -21.59 25.12
CA GLN A 61 -5.53 -22.83 25.85
C GLN A 61 -5.04 -24.09 25.13
N GLU A 62 -5.54 -24.32 23.91
CA GLU A 62 -5.22 -25.51 23.10
C GLU A 62 -5.38 -25.21 21.61
N ASP A 63 -4.61 -25.89 20.76
CA ASP A 63 -4.78 -25.81 19.30
C ASP A 63 -6.04 -26.60 18.86
N PRO A 64 -6.81 -26.10 17.89
CA PRO A 64 -8.05 -26.77 17.44
C PRO A 64 -7.79 -28.08 16.67
N SER A 65 -6.54 -28.36 16.31
CA SER A 65 -6.13 -29.57 15.62
C SER A 65 -4.61 -29.77 15.69
N TYR A 66 -4.15 -30.99 15.40
CA TYR A 66 -2.73 -31.33 15.39
C TYR A 66 -1.94 -30.55 14.31
N LEU A 67 -0.82 -29.96 14.73
CA LEU A 67 0.07 -29.12 13.91
C LEU A 67 1.38 -29.81 13.50
N GLU A 68 1.53 -31.11 13.72
CA GLU A 68 2.75 -31.87 13.45
C GLU A 68 2.92 -32.24 11.97
N TYR A 69 1.82 -32.27 11.21
CA TYR A 69 1.81 -32.62 9.79
C TYR A 69 1.79 -31.37 8.93
N PHE A 70 2.96 -31.02 8.37
CA PHE A 70 3.13 -29.82 7.56
C PHE A 70 2.74 -30.00 6.08
N HIS A 71 2.59 -31.24 5.61
CA HIS A 71 2.18 -31.50 4.24
C HIS A 71 0.68 -31.18 4.05
N VAL A 72 0.37 -30.26 3.13
CA VAL A 72 -0.98 -29.67 2.93
C VAL A 72 -2.08 -30.74 2.82
N VAL A 73 -1.82 -31.84 2.11
CA VAL A 73 -2.79 -32.92 1.87
C VAL A 73 -3.19 -33.66 3.15
N TYR A 74 -2.25 -33.87 4.07
CA TYR A 74 -2.46 -34.73 5.23
C TYR A 74 -2.71 -33.95 6.51
N SER A 75 -2.42 -32.66 6.51
CA SER A 75 -2.53 -31.80 7.69
C SER A 75 -3.98 -31.66 8.20
N PRO A 76 -4.29 -32.14 9.42
CA PRO A 76 -5.60 -31.95 10.03
C PRO A 76 -5.95 -30.48 10.21
N TYR A 77 -4.96 -29.66 10.61
CA TYR A 77 -5.15 -28.23 10.79
C TYR A 77 -5.47 -27.49 9.49
N VAL A 78 -4.86 -27.86 8.36
CA VAL A 78 -5.21 -27.26 7.05
C VAL A 78 -6.68 -27.50 6.73
N ARG A 79 -7.22 -28.70 6.99
CA ARG A 79 -8.64 -28.98 6.76
C ARG A 79 -9.54 -28.14 7.66
N TYR A 80 -9.20 -28.05 8.95
CA TYR A 80 -9.90 -27.17 9.89
C TYR A 80 -9.91 -25.71 9.39
N TYR A 81 -8.76 -25.18 9.00
CA TYR A 81 -8.63 -23.84 8.46
C TYR A 81 -9.52 -23.62 7.22
N GLN A 82 -9.48 -24.54 6.26
CA GLN A 82 -10.23 -24.45 5.01
C GLN A 82 -11.75 -24.54 5.22
N SER A 83 -12.21 -25.34 6.19
CA SER A 83 -13.63 -25.56 6.45
C SER A 83 -14.26 -24.49 7.34
N PHE A 84 -13.50 -23.93 8.30
CA PHE A 84 -14.05 -23.04 9.33
C PHE A 84 -13.51 -21.61 9.29
N LEU A 85 -12.19 -21.43 9.27
CA LEU A 85 -11.61 -20.09 9.35
C LEU A 85 -11.73 -19.34 8.03
N TYR A 86 -11.40 -20.00 6.92
CA TYR A 86 -11.43 -19.37 5.60
C TYR A 86 -12.85 -18.99 5.17
N THR A 87 -13.84 -19.84 5.46
CA THR A 87 -15.24 -19.62 5.08
C THR A 87 -15.90 -18.44 5.80
N VAL A 88 -15.38 -18.06 6.98
CA VAL A 88 -15.89 -16.95 7.78
C VAL A 88 -15.10 -15.67 7.54
N LEU A 89 -13.77 -15.75 7.52
CA LEU A 89 -12.89 -14.57 7.51
C LEU A 89 -12.45 -14.14 6.10
N GLU A 90 -12.43 -15.10 5.16
CA GLU A 90 -11.96 -14.94 3.79
C GLU A 90 -10.66 -14.09 3.69
N PRO A 91 -9.57 -14.47 4.41
CA PRO A 91 -8.31 -13.74 4.35
C PRO A 91 -7.66 -13.90 2.97
N HIS A 92 -6.86 -12.93 2.55
CA HIS A 92 -6.07 -13.03 1.31
C HIS A 92 -4.84 -13.91 1.52
N SER A 93 -4.20 -13.81 2.70
CA SER A 93 -3.03 -14.58 3.14
C SER A 93 -3.15 -14.91 4.62
N SER A 94 -2.69 -16.09 5.04
CA SER A 94 -2.71 -16.47 6.46
C SER A 94 -1.38 -17.10 6.85
N ILE A 95 -0.85 -16.75 8.02
CA ILE A 95 0.33 -17.41 8.58
C ILE A 95 0.00 -17.90 9.98
N ILE A 96 0.26 -19.18 10.24
CA ILE A 96 0.32 -19.73 11.59
C ILE A 96 1.77 -19.89 12.03
N LEU A 97 2.13 -19.20 13.10
CA LEU A 97 3.39 -19.38 13.79
C LEU A 97 3.30 -20.57 14.75
N ILE A 98 4.28 -21.45 14.65
CA ILE A 98 4.39 -22.68 15.44
C ILE A 98 5.79 -22.71 16.04
N LYS A 99 5.91 -22.98 17.34
CA LYS A 99 7.19 -22.85 18.08
C LYS A 99 8.32 -23.69 17.48
N ASP A 100 8.06 -24.99 17.29
CA ASP A 100 9.09 -26.00 17.07
C ASP A 100 9.23 -26.48 15.61
N GLY A 101 8.43 -25.95 14.67
CA GLY A 101 8.49 -26.33 13.26
C GLY A 101 7.36 -25.73 12.44
N PRO A 102 7.31 -25.88 11.11
CA PRO A 102 8.26 -26.62 10.29
C PRO A 102 9.60 -25.90 10.12
N GLU A 103 10.66 -26.66 9.85
CA GLU A 103 11.87 -26.11 9.22
C GLU A 103 11.58 -25.65 7.79
N ASP A 104 12.35 -24.67 7.30
CA ASP A 104 12.05 -23.98 6.02
C ASP A 104 12.04 -24.90 4.80
N TYR A 105 12.79 -26.02 4.86
CA TYR A 105 12.85 -27.03 3.80
C TYR A 105 11.74 -28.08 3.90
N ASN A 106 11.15 -28.25 5.09
CA ASN A 106 10.13 -29.26 5.36
C ASN A 106 8.71 -28.77 5.01
N TYR A 107 8.57 -27.50 4.64
CA TYR A 107 7.29 -26.93 4.23
C TYR A 107 7.45 -25.93 3.08
N GLU A 108 6.67 -26.13 2.02
CA GLU A 108 6.59 -25.24 0.87
C GLU A 108 5.12 -24.88 0.62
N PRO A 109 4.76 -23.59 0.61
CA PRO A 109 3.40 -23.15 0.33
C PRO A 109 2.97 -23.47 -1.11
N GLU A 110 1.68 -23.72 -1.30
CA GLU A 110 1.11 -23.90 -2.63
C GLU A 110 1.19 -22.58 -3.43
N LEU A 111 1.66 -22.65 -4.67
CA LEU A 111 1.74 -21.48 -5.56
C LEU A 111 0.34 -21.00 -5.93
N TYR A 112 0.17 -19.68 -6.02
CA TYR A 112 -1.11 -19.05 -6.39
C TYR A 112 -2.27 -19.37 -5.42
N GLY A 113 -1.95 -19.70 -4.17
CA GLY A 113 -2.95 -19.97 -3.13
C GLY A 113 -3.59 -18.69 -2.55
N ILE A 114 -3.00 -17.53 -2.82
CA ILE A 114 -3.55 -16.23 -2.38
C ILE A 114 -4.99 -16.04 -2.85
N CYS A 115 -5.82 -15.37 -2.03
CA CYS A 115 -7.26 -15.19 -2.28
C CYS A 115 -8.08 -16.49 -2.32
N HIS A 116 -7.49 -17.64 -1.98
CA HIS A 116 -8.14 -18.94 -1.97
C HIS A 116 -7.89 -19.67 -0.65
N LYS A 117 -8.62 -20.76 -0.41
CA LYS A 117 -8.49 -21.57 0.82
C LYS A 117 -7.10 -22.21 1.01
N GLN A 118 -6.26 -22.17 -0.02
CA GLN A 118 -4.86 -22.61 -0.02
C GLN A 118 -3.87 -21.51 0.45
N ASN A 119 -4.35 -20.40 1.02
CA ASN A 119 -3.50 -19.29 1.45
C ASN A 119 -2.84 -19.45 2.83
N LEU A 120 -3.07 -20.58 3.52
CA LEU A 120 -2.48 -20.87 4.83
C LEU A 120 -1.01 -21.26 4.69
N ILE A 121 -0.16 -20.55 5.42
CA ILE A 121 1.28 -20.76 5.51
C ILE A 121 1.61 -21.19 6.95
N MET A 122 2.22 -22.37 7.09
CA MET A 122 2.76 -22.83 8.37
C MET A 122 4.22 -22.38 8.50
N LEU A 123 4.55 -21.67 9.56
CA LEU A 123 5.89 -21.11 9.75
C LEU A 123 6.45 -21.43 11.14
N GLY A 124 7.62 -22.08 11.16
CA GLY A 124 8.34 -22.37 12.39
C GLY A 124 9.03 -21.13 12.96
N TYR A 125 8.79 -20.85 14.24
CA TYR A 125 9.50 -19.82 15.01
C TYR A 125 10.96 -20.20 15.22
N LEU A 126 11.23 -21.44 15.66
CA LEU A 126 12.56 -22.05 15.77
C LEU A 126 13.59 -21.17 16.52
N GLY A 127 13.12 -20.37 17.47
CA GLY A 127 13.99 -19.45 18.23
C GLY A 127 14.59 -18.29 17.43
N ARG A 128 14.08 -18.01 16.23
CA ARG A 128 14.62 -16.98 15.34
C ARG A 128 14.30 -15.57 15.85
N GLN A 129 15.23 -14.64 15.63
CA GLN A 129 14.93 -13.22 15.78
C GLN A 129 13.79 -12.83 14.83
N TYR A 130 12.88 -11.96 15.30
CA TYR A 130 11.69 -11.54 14.57
C TYR A 130 12.01 -10.99 13.16
N LEU A 131 13.16 -10.34 12.94
CA LEU A 131 13.55 -9.86 11.62
C LEU A 131 13.76 -11.00 10.62
N LEU A 132 14.56 -12.02 10.98
CA LEU A 132 14.78 -13.19 10.12
C LEU A 132 13.48 -13.97 9.92
N LEU A 133 12.67 -14.12 10.98
CA LEU A 133 11.36 -14.75 10.89
C LEU A 133 10.45 -14.02 9.89
N SER A 134 10.45 -12.68 9.90
CA SER A 134 9.64 -11.85 9.00
C SER A 134 10.11 -11.96 7.56
N ILE A 135 11.42 -12.08 7.31
CA ILE A 135 11.97 -12.30 5.96
C ILE A 135 11.56 -13.68 5.44
N THR A 136 11.68 -14.72 6.26
CA THR A 136 11.20 -16.07 5.89
C THR A 136 9.69 -16.06 5.67
N ALA A 137 8.92 -15.39 6.51
CA ALA A 137 7.49 -15.21 6.33
C ALA A 137 7.17 -14.53 5.00
N ALA A 138 7.83 -13.41 4.68
CA ALA A 138 7.63 -12.69 3.44
C ALA A 138 8.02 -13.52 2.21
N GLN A 139 9.09 -14.32 2.29
CA GLN A 139 9.45 -15.28 1.24
C GLN A 139 8.33 -16.31 1.03
N LYS A 140 7.79 -16.90 2.11
CA LYS A 140 6.72 -17.90 2.04
C LYS A 140 5.40 -17.30 1.54
N VAL A 141 5.06 -16.07 1.94
CA VAL A 141 3.94 -15.31 1.36
C VAL A 141 4.19 -15.05 -0.13
N GLY A 142 5.40 -14.67 -0.51
CA GLY A 142 5.80 -14.49 -1.92
C GLY A 142 5.63 -15.78 -2.73
N LYS A 143 6.06 -16.93 -2.19
CA LYS A 143 5.80 -18.25 -2.79
C LYS A 143 4.29 -18.48 -2.97
N ASN A 144 3.48 -18.29 -1.93
CA ASN A 144 2.04 -18.48 -2.01
C ASN A 144 1.34 -17.52 -2.98
N PHE A 145 1.86 -16.30 -3.11
CA PHE A 145 1.44 -15.31 -4.11
C PHE A 145 1.66 -15.82 -5.54
N GLY A 146 2.72 -16.59 -5.77
CA GLY A 146 3.12 -17.11 -7.07
C GLY A 146 4.53 -16.72 -7.51
N LEU A 147 5.34 -16.16 -6.61
CA LEU A 147 6.73 -15.81 -6.90
C LEU A 147 7.60 -17.09 -6.91
N PHE A 148 8.47 -17.22 -7.90
CA PHE A 148 9.50 -18.26 -7.92
C PHE A 148 10.74 -17.80 -7.14
N TYR A 149 11.55 -18.76 -6.71
CA TYR A 149 12.85 -18.46 -6.10
C TYR A 149 13.77 -17.81 -7.14
N ASP A 150 14.66 -16.94 -6.66
CA ASP A 150 15.58 -16.20 -7.51
C ASP A 150 16.61 -17.12 -8.17
N GLY A 151 16.77 -16.97 -9.48
CA GLY A 151 17.79 -17.64 -10.29
C GLY A 151 18.95 -16.71 -10.66
N LYS A 152 19.84 -17.19 -11.55
CA LYS A 152 21.08 -16.49 -11.96
C LYS A 152 20.88 -15.07 -12.49
N PHE A 153 19.73 -14.78 -13.12
CA PHE A 153 19.44 -13.47 -13.74
C PHE A 153 18.61 -12.55 -12.84
N CYS A 154 18.34 -12.98 -11.60
CA CYS A 154 17.56 -12.22 -10.63
C CYS A 154 18.50 -11.41 -9.74
N PHE A 155 18.27 -10.11 -9.65
CA PHE A 155 19.07 -9.19 -8.83
C PHE A 155 18.18 -8.19 -8.12
N CYS A 156 18.61 -7.75 -6.93
CA CYS A 156 17.91 -6.78 -6.10
C CYS A 156 18.88 -5.64 -5.72
N GLN A 157 18.93 -4.61 -6.56
CA GLN A 157 19.67 -3.36 -6.35
C GLN A 157 20.95 -3.50 -5.50
N ARG A 158 20.95 -2.95 -4.27
CA ARG A 158 22.12 -2.84 -3.38
C ARG A 158 22.40 -4.09 -2.53
N ARG A 159 21.64 -5.18 -2.69
CA ARG A 159 21.76 -6.39 -1.86
C ARG A 159 22.28 -7.56 -2.69
N SER A 160 23.14 -8.38 -2.06
CA SER A 160 23.66 -9.60 -2.67
C SER A 160 22.64 -10.74 -2.69
N MET A 161 21.69 -10.73 -1.75
CA MET A 161 20.63 -11.74 -1.59
C MET A 161 19.29 -11.04 -1.46
N CYS A 162 18.29 -11.52 -2.20
CA CYS A 162 16.96 -10.95 -2.25
C CYS A 162 15.98 -11.78 -1.41
N ILE A 163 14.77 -11.27 -1.15
CA ILE A 163 13.77 -11.97 -0.32
C ILE A 163 13.46 -13.37 -0.90
N MET A 164 13.44 -13.52 -2.22
CA MET A 164 13.16 -14.80 -2.88
C MET A 164 14.42 -15.66 -3.11
N HIS A 165 15.56 -15.34 -2.48
CA HIS A 165 16.76 -16.16 -2.50
C HIS A 165 16.62 -17.38 -1.56
N ARG A 166 17.06 -18.57 -1.98
CA ARG A 166 17.08 -19.78 -1.15
C ARG A 166 18.53 -20.20 -0.84
N PRO A 167 18.97 -20.27 0.43
CA PRO A 167 18.23 -20.03 1.68
C PRO A 167 17.94 -18.54 1.99
N PRO A 168 16.97 -18.24 2.90
CA PRO A 168 16.72 -16.89 3.38
C PRO A 168 17.97 -16.25 4.00
N SER A 169 18.11 -14.94 3.86
CA SER A 169 19.20 -14.14 4.45
C SER A 169 18.68 -12.76 4.84
N LEU A 170 19.45 -12.01 5.61
CA LEU A 170 19.08 -10.67 6.07
C LEU A 170 19.01 -9.69 4.89
N THR A 171 17.80 -9.46 4.39
CA THR A 171 17.50 -8.59 3.26
C THR A 171 16.08 -8.05 3.36
N ASP A 172 15.81 -6.94 2.69
CA ASP A 172 14.52 -6.24 2.66
C ASP A 172 14.01 -6.02 1.23
N SER A 173 14.70 -6.59 0.23
CA SER A 173 14.51 -6.24 -1.16
C SER A 173 14.09 -7.44 -2.01
N PHE A 174 12.98 -7.29 -2.74
CA PHE A 174 12.59 -8.20 -3.81
C PHE A 174 13.46 -7.99 -5.07
N SER A 175 13.64 -9.05 -5.85
CA SER A 175 14.40 -9.04 -7.11
C SER A 175 13.57 -8.48 -8.27
N ASN A 176 14.24 -8.06 -9.35
CA ASN A 176 13.60 -7.76 -10.65
C ASN A 176 12.68 -8.91 -11.14
N CYS A 177 13.06 -10.17 -10.92
CA CYS A 177 12.24 -11.34 -11.26
C CYS A 177 10.93 -11.36 -10.48
N SER A 178 10.97 -11.00 -9.19
CA SER A 178 9.78 -10.91 -8.34
C SER A 178 8.78 -9.89 -8.91
N TYR A 179 9.24 -8.71 -9.33
CA TYR A 179 8.37 -7.71 -9.99
C TYR A 179 7.73 -8.25 -11.27
N MET A 180 8.50 -8.95 -12.10
CA MET A 180 8.00 -9.57 -13.33
C MET A 180 6.93 -10.62 -13.05
N HIS A 181 7.12 -11.48 -12.04
CA HIS A 181 6.12 -12.45 -11.61
C HIS A 181 4.82 -11.76 -11.17
N VAL A 182 4.90 -10.74 -10.31
CA VAL A 182 3.70 -10.00 -9.87
C VAL A 182 2.96 -9.39 -11.05
N GLN A 183 3.68 -8.75 -11.99
CA GLN A 183 3.07 -8.17 -13.19
C GLN A 183 2.33 -9.20 -14.04
N HIS A 184 2.88 -10.41 -14.16
CA HIS A 184 2.26 -11.50 -14.91
C HIS A 184 1.01 -12.05 -14.21
N ILE A 185 1.09 -12.25 -12.89
CA ILE A 185 -0.02 -12.74 -12.06
C ILE A 185 -1.20 -11.77 -12.15
N VAL A 186 -0.97 -10.51 -11.81
CA VAL A 186 -2.00 -9.46 -11.81
C VAL A 186 -2.47 -9.18 -13.24
N GLY A 187 -1.56 -9.14 -14.21
CA GLY A 187 -1.88 -8.89 -15.62
C GLY A 187 -2.79 -9.96 -16.25
N ARG A 188 -2.79 -11.18 -15.71
CA ARG A 188 -3.69 -12.27 -16.11
C ARG A 188 -5.00 -12.32 -15.31
N GLY A 189 -5.25 -11.32 -14.46
CA GLY A 189 -6.43 -11.28 -13.59
C GLY A 189 -6.37 -12.24 -12.41
N LYS A 190 -5.20 -12.81 -12.09
CA LYS A 190 -5.01 -13.56 -10.85
C LYS A 190 -4.72 -12.55 -9.72
N GLY A 191 -5.44 -12.64 -8.61
CA GLY A 191 -5.29 -11.70 -7.49
C GLY A 191 -6.26 -10.50 -7.51
N GLU A 192 -7.43 -10.62 -8.16
CA GLU A 192 -8.48 -9.58 -8.10
C GLU A 192 -8.86 -9.17 -6.68
N CYS A 193 -8.81 -10.11 -5.72
CA CYS A 193 -9.15 -9.82 -4.31
C CYS A 193 -8.29 -8.71 -3.71
N LEU A 194 -7.04 -8.57 -4.16
CA LEU A 194 -6.10 -7.55 -3.67
C LEU A 194 -6.56 -6.13 -3.96
N PHE A 195 -7.41 -5.96 -4.97
CA PHE A 195 -7.87 -4.64 -5.37
C PHE A 195 -9.22 -4.29 -4.75
N SER A 196 -9.83 -5.19 -3.97
CA SER A 196 -11.06 -4.92 -3.23
C SER A 196 -10.79 -3.99 -2.05
N THR A 197 -11.41 -2.81 -2.06
CA THR A 197 -11.27 -1.78 -1.02
C THR A 197 -12.31 -1.88 0.10
N LYS A 198 -13.16 -2.93 0.09
CA LYS A 198 -14.13 -3.17 1.17
C LYS A 198 -13.41 -3.63 2.44
N MET A 199 -12.84 -2.69 3.17
CA MET A 199 -12.23 -2.93 4.48
C MET A 199 -13.23 -2.49 5.55
N VAL A 200 -13.79 -3.46 6.27
CA VAL A 200 -14.65 -3.19 7.42
C VAL A 200 -13.80 -3.38 8.66
N TYR A 201 -13.28 -2.28 9.19
CA TYR A 201 -12.61 -2.29 10.49
C TYR A 201 -13.67 -2.16 11.57
N LEU A 202 -13.82 -3.17 12.41
CA LEU A 202 -14.78 -3.12 13.52
C LEU A 202 -14.24 -2.32 14.72
N ASN A 203 -12.92 -2.10 14.82
CA ASN A 203 -12.26 -1.31 15.85
C ASN A 203 -10.95 -0.69 15.30
N LYS A 204 -10.59 0.51 15.77
CA LYS A 204 -9.28 1.13 15.50
C LYS A 204 -8.21 0.29 16.23
N SER A 205 -7.33 -0.37 15.48
CA SER A 205 -6.30 -1.25 16.05
C SER A 205 -5.08 -0.45 16.53
N LEU A 206 -4.28 -1.04 17.42
CA LEU A 206 -2.94 -0.55 17.81
C LEU A 206 -1.95 -0.39 16.63
N THR A 207 -2.33 -0.83 15.43
CA THR A 207 -1.50 -0.69 14.22
C THR A 207 -1.81 0.58 13.44
N HIS A 208 -2.87 1.32 13.81
CA HIS A 208 -3.26 2.56 13.15
C HIS A 208 -2.51 3.77 13.69
N ASP A 209 -2.47 3.90 15.03
CA ASP A 209 -1.82 5.04 15.69
C ASP A 209 -0.33 4.73 15.88
N ARG A 210 0.53 5.36 15.07
CA ARG A 210 1.96 5.08 15.08
C ARG A 210 2.81 6.31 14.77
N CYS A 211 3.52 6.75 15.79
CA CYS A 211 4.57 7.74 15.65
C CYS A 211 5.61 7.38 14.58
N GLY A 212 5.76 8.30 13.65
CA GLY A 212 6.70 8.26 12.53
C GLY A 212 6.09 7.79 11.20
N ASN A 213 4.76 7.82 11.08
CA ASN A 213 4.00 7.50 9.87
C ASN A 213 3.57 8.75 9.06
N TYR A 214 3.93 9.97 9.50
CA TYR A 214 3.53 11.28 8.95
C TYR A 214 2.05 11.66 9.13
N ILE A 215 1.30 10.89 9.91
CA ILE A 215 -0.11 11.13 10.17
C ILE A 215 -0.22 11.58 11.62
N LEU A 216 -0.93 12.67 11.85
CA LEU A 216 -1.19 13.15 13.21
C LEU A 216 -2.25 12.25 13.87
N ASP A 217 -1.80 11.26 14.63
CA ASP A 217 -2.66 10.29 15.29
C ASP A 217 -3.16 10.80 16.68
N GLN A 218 -4.13 10.09 17.25
CA GLN A 218 -4.73 10.50 18.53
C GLN A 218 -3.72 10.36 19.68
N GLY A 219 -3.32 11.50 20.26
CA GLY A 219 -2.33 11.55 21.35
C GLY A 219 -0.95 12.04 20.90
N GLU A 220 -0.74 12.24 19.60
CA GLU A 220 0.46 12.86 19.05
C GLU A 220 0.23 14.36 18.87
N GLU A 221 1.28 15.16 19.11
CA GLU A 221 1.26 16.60 18.85
C GLU A 221 1.82 16.92 17.46
N CYS A 222 2.69 16.05 16.95
CA CYS A 222 3.32 16.17 15.64
C CYS A 222 3.86 14.81 15.18
N ASP A 223 4.01 14.63 13.87
CA ASP A 223 4.72 13.48 13.31
C ASP A 223 5.71 13.96 12.23
N CYS A 224 7.01 13.69 12.42
CA CYS A 224 8.10 14.06 11.53
C CYS A 224 8.68 12.88 10.73
N GLY A 225 8.02 11.72 10.76
CA GLY A 225 8.41 10.51 10.06
C GLY A 225 9.37 9.64 10.87
N SER A 226 10.24 8.91 10.17
CA SER A 226 11.17 7.99 10.82
C SER A 226 12.13 8.71 11.78
N PHE A 227 12.72 7.96 12.72
CA PHE A 227 13.73 8.46 13.66
C PHE A 227 14.83 9.32 13.00
N LYS A 228 15.33 8.91 11.82
CA LYS A 228 16.36 9.65 11.09
C LYS A 228 15.85 10.97 10.51
N GLN A 229 14.58 11.04 10.12
CA GLN A 229 13.95 12.25 9.57
C GLN A 229 13.65 13.25 10.68
N CYS A 230 13.13 12.76 11.81
CA CYS A 230 12.92 13.56 13.01
C CYS A 230 14.21 14.12 13.62
N TYR A 231 15.36 13.44 13.48
CA TYR A 231 16.63 13.92 14.03
C TYR A 231 17.03 15.34 13.55
N ASN A 232 16.66 15.70 12.32
CA ASN A 232 16.92 17.03 11.76
C ASN A 232 15.73 17.99 11.91
N ASN A 233 14.66 17.58 12.58
CA ASN A 233 13.47 18.38 12.74
C ASN A 233 13.61 19.28 13.98
N LEU A 234 13.37 20.59 13.81
CA LEU A 234 13.50 21.59 14.88
C LEU A 234 12.26 21.67 15.77
N CYS A 235 11.11 21.25 15.24
CA CYS A 235 9.79 21.49 15.82
C CYS A 235 9.20 20.26 16.51
N CYS A 236 9.61 19.06 16.10
CA CYS A 236 9.04 17.79 16.54
C CYS A 236 10.14 16.81 16.96
N THR A 237 9.94 16.13 18.09
CA THR A 237 10.83 15.08 18.57
C THR A 237 10.49 13.72 17.95
N ASN A 238 11.38 12.73 18.12
CA ASN A 238 11.15 11.35 17.68
C ASN A 238 10.07 10.60 18.48
N ASP A 239 9.54 11.21 19.53
CA ASP A 239 8.46 10.68 20.37
C ASP A 239 7.11 11.34 20.01
N CYS A 240 7.04 12.05 18.87
CA CYS A 240 5.83 12.69 18.34
C CYS A 240 5.24 13.79 19.23
N THR A 241 6.12 14.50 19.93
CA THR A 241 5.80 15.68 20.77
C THR A 241 6.52 16.91 20.25
N PHE A 242 5.94 18.09 20.47
CA PHE A 242 6.59 19.34 20.11
C PHE A 242 7.86 19.59 20.93
N THR A 243 8.83 20.25 20.30
CA THR A 243 9.93 20.88 21.04
C THR A 243 9.44 22.10 21.83
N ILE A 244 10.24 22.59 22.77
CA ILE A 244 9.88 23.76 23.59
C ILE A 244 9.55 24.94 22.66
N ASP A 245 8.45 25.63 22.97
CA ASP A 245 7.90 26.79 22.24
C ASP A 245 7.39 26.53 20.81
N SER A 246 7.42 25.28 20.34
CA SER A 246 6.84 24.90 19.05
C SER A 246 5.31 24.83 19.13
N LYS A 247 4.66 25.39 18.11
CA LYS A 247 3.20 25.35 17.91
C LYS A 247 2.78 24.53 16.70
N CYS A 248 3.73 24.28 15.79
CA CYS A 248 3.50 23.48 14.60
C CYS A 248 4.79 22.80 14.15
N ASN A 249 4.62 21.71 13.39
CA ASN A 249 5.70 20.99 12.74
C ASN A 249 5.48 20.95 11.22
N THR A 250 4.25 20.64 10.81
CA THR A 250 3.82 20.56 9.42
C THR A 250 2.69 21.55 9.15
N GLY A 251 2.44 21.83 7.87
CA GLY A 251 1.41 22.77 7.42
C GLY A 251 1.98 23.88 6.54
N ARG A 252 1.23 24.29 5.52
CA ARG A 252 1.66 25.33 4.57
C ARG A 252 1.72 26.73 5.19
N CYS A 253 1.14 26.91 6.38
CA CYS A 253 1.22 28.12 7.19
C CYS A 253 1.99 27.90 8.50
N CYS A 254 2.98 27.01 8.49
CA CYS A 254 3.94 26.82 9.56
C CYS A 254 5.30 27.39 9.14
N THR A 255 5.84 28.32 9.89
CA THR A 255 7.17 28.91 9.64
C THR A 255 7.92 29.01 10.96
N ASN A 256 9.14 28.48 11.01
CA ASN A 256 9.96 28.44 12.23
C ASN A 256 9.18 27.88 13.45
N CYS A 257 8.50 26.74 13.27
CA CYS A 257 7.70 26.07 14.29
C CYS A 257 6.52 26.87 14.87
N THR A 258 6.14 27.98 14.22
CA THR A 258 5.03 28.86 14.64
C THR A 258 4.14 29.24 13.45
N TYR A 259 3.02 29.91 13.72
CA TYR A 259 2.11 30.37 12.66
C TYR A 259 2.81 31.34 11.70
N SER A 260 2.65 31.11 10.40
CA SER A 260 3.13 32.03 9.37
C SER A 260 2.44 33.40 9.50
N PRO A 261 3.16 34.52 9.31
CA PRO A 261 2.55 35.85 9.35
C PRO A 261 1.36 36.01 8.39
N PRO A 262 0.36 36.84 8.73
CA PRO A 262 -0.73 37.17 7.81
C PRO A 262 -0.21 37.70 6.47
N GLY A 263 -0.76 37.22 5.36
CA GLY A 263 -0.31 37.59 4.01
C GLY A 263 0.85 36.76 3.46
N THR A 264 1.33 35.74 4.19
CA THR A 264 2.35 34.81 3.68
C THR A 264 1.74 33.90 2.61
N LEU A 265 2.29 33.88 1.39
CA LEU A 265 1.81 33.01 0.31
C LEU A 265 1.99 31.53 0.68
N CYS A 266 0.90 30.78 0.77
CA CYS A 266 0.92 29.37 1.15
C CYS A 266 0.58 28.42 0.00
N ARG A 267 -0.19 28.87 -0.99
CA ARG A 267 -0.38 28.14 -2.25
C ARG A 267 -0.26 29.11 -3.43
N PRO A 268 0.72 28.89 -4.33
CA PRO A 268 0.84 29.68 -5.55
C PRO A 268 -0.19 29.24 -6.58
N ILE A 269 -0.49 30.15 -7.52
CA ILE A 269 -1.33 29.89 -8.70
C ILE A 269 -0.76 28.70 -9.49
N GLN A 270 -1.58 27.68 -9.74
CA GLN A 270 -1.21 26.50 -10.54
C GLN A 270 -1.46 26.69 -12.04
N ASN A 271 -2.53 27.39 -12.41
CA ASN A 271 -2.94 27.59 -13.80
C ASN A 271 -3.76 28.88 -13.97
N VAL A 272 -4.22 29.16 -15.19
CA VAL A 272 -4.97 30.39 -15.52
C VAL A 272 -6.36 30.49 -14.85
N CYS A 273 -6.88 29.38 -14.35
CA CYS A 273 -8.17 29.27 -13.66
C CYS A 273 -8.03 29.27 -12.12
N ASP A 274 -6.83 29.40 -11.59
CA ASP A 274 -6.52 29.24 -10.19
C ASP A 274 -6.18 30.57 -9.51
N LEU A 275 -6.42 30.69 -8.19
CA LEU A 275 -6.09 31.89 -7.41
C LEU A 275 -5.03 31.57 -6.35
N PRO A 276 -4.23 32.54 -5.88
CA PRO A 276 -3.27 32.30 -4.81
C PRO A 276 -3.95 32.42 -3.43
N GLU A 277 -3.48 31.63 -2.46
CA GLU A 277 -3.91 31.71 -1.07
C GLU A 277 -2.78 32.14 -0.14
N TYR A 278 -3.19 32.85 0.91
CA TYR A 278 -2.32 33.47 1.88
C TYR A 278 -2.72 33.06 3.29
N CYS A 279 -1.73 32.84 4.14
CA CYS A 279 -1.93 32.56 5.56
C CYS A 279 -2.61 33.73 6.25
N HIS A 280 -3.49 33.42 7.21
CA HIS A 280 -4.17 34.43 8.04
C HIS A 280 -3.43 34.79 9.34
N GLY A 281 -2.37 34.06 9.71
CA GLY A 281 -1.66 34.27 10.98
C GLY A 281 -2.16 33.46 12.17
N GLU A 282 -3.33 32.82 12.04
CA GLU A 282 -4.01 32.14 13.17
C GLU A 282 -4.26 30.65 12.90
N SER A 283 -3.93 30.17 11.69
CA SER A 283 -4.12 28.78 11.24
C SER A 283 -2.82 28.23 10.67
N LEU A 284 -2.59 26.93 10.90
CA LEU A 284 -1.45 26.18 10.34
C LEU A 284 -1.75 25.65 8.92
N SER A 285 -3.04 25.52 8.60
CA SER A 285 -3.51 25.17 7.27
C SER A 285 -3.64 26.43 6.42
N CYS A 286 -3.21 26.31 5.17
CA CYS A 286 -3.57 27.28 4.14
C CYS A 286 -5.10 27.31 4.02
N PRO A 287 -5.71 28.47 3.74
CA PRO A 287 -7.14 28.57 3.48
C PRO A 287 -7.59 27.59 2.37
N GLY A 288 -8.92 27.41 2.26
CA GLY A 288 -9.49 26.60 1.20
C GLY A 288 -9.01 27.06 -0.19
N ASP A 289 -8.86 26.09 -1.10
CA ASP A 289 -8.47 26.34 -2.48
C ASP A 289 -9.57 27.15 -3.20
N PHE A 290 -9.26 28.38 -3.58
CA PHE A 290 -10.14 29.25 -4.35
C PHE A 290 -9.69 29.31 -5.80
N TYR A 291 -10.67 29.40 -6.69
CA TYR A 291 -10.43 29.40 -8.12
C TYR A 291 -11.36 30.38 -8.84
N MET A 292 -11.02 30.70 -10.09
CA MET A 292 -11.84 31.52 -10.98
C MET A 292 -13.22 30.91 -11.13
N GLN A 293 -14.26 31.76 -11.15
CA GLN A 293 -15.65 31.30 -11.26
C GLN A 293 -15.85 30.36 -12.45
N ASP A 294 -16.58 29.26 -12.23
CA ASP A 294 -16.90 28.30 -13.28
C ASP A 294 -17.58 28.97 -14.48
N GLY A 295 -17.10 28.65 -15.68
CA GLY A 295 -17.52 29.28 -16.94
C GLY A 295 -16.63 30.44 -17.39
N THR A 296 -15.68 30.91 -16.59
CA THR A 296 -14.70 31.92 -17.00
C THR A 296 -13.87 31.39 -18.19
N PRO A 297 -13.81 32.09 -19.34
CA PRO A 297 -13.00 31.65 -20.48
C PRO A 297 -11.51 31.57 -20.11
N CYS A 298 -10.88 30.41 -20.36
CA CYS A 298 -9.45 30.19 -20.13
C CYS A 298 -8.63 30.06 -21.41
N THR A 299 -9.26 29.57 -22.49
CA THR A 299 -8.72 29.55 -23.85
C THR A 299 -9.84 29.86 -24.84
N GLU A 300 -9.55 29.87 -26.14
CA GLU A 300 -10.58 30.04 -27.18
C GLU A 300 -11.60 28.89 -27.20
N GLU A 301 -11.19 27.68 -26.79
CA GLU A 301 -12.02 26.46 -26.82
C GLU A 301 -12.41 25.97 -25.40
N GLY A 302 -12.04 26.69 -24.35
CA GLY A 302 -12.09 26.20 -22.97
C GLY A 302 -12.55 27.23 -21.95
N TYR A 303 -13.20 26.72 -20.91
CA TYR A 303 -13.64 27.47 -19.73
C TYR A 303 -13.10 26.84 -18.45
N CYS A 304 -12.96 27.66 -17.41
CA CYS A 304 -12.63 27.21 -16.06
C CYS A 304 -13.79 26.40 -15.49
N TYR A 305 -13.45 25.27 -14.89
CA TYR A 305 -14.39 24.43 -14.15
C TYR A 305 -13.65 23.77 -12.98
N HIS A 306 -14.08 24.04 -11.75
CA HIS A 306 -13.42 23.57 -10.52
C HIS A 306 -11.91 23.85 -10.50
N GLY A 307 -11.51 25.06 -10.92
CA GLY A 307 -10.11 25.53 -10.92
C GLY A 307 -9.21 24.97 -12.01
N ASN A 308 -9.75 24.15 -12.94
CA ASN A 308 -9.00 23.66 -14.09
C ASN A 308 -9.59 24.19 -15.40
N CYS A 309 -8.74 24.41 -16.39
CA CYS A 309 -9.19 24.74 -17.73
C CYS A 309 -9.67 23.47 -18.44
N THR A 310 -10.89 23.50 -19.01
CA THR A 310 -11.49 22.35 -19.70
C THR A 310 -10.86 22.03 -21.07
N ASP A 311 -9.93 22.86 -21.54
CA ASP A 311 -9.19 22.63 -22.77
C ASP A 311 -8.27 21.41 -22.64
N ARG A 312 -8.50 20.40 -23.48
CA ARG A 312 -7.75 19.13 -23.48
C ARG A 312 -6.26 19.33 -23.79
N THR A 313 -5.91 20.35 -24.57
CA THR A 313 -4.51 20.67 -24.89
C THR A 313 -3.80 21.19 -23.65
N VAL A 314 -4.42 22.12 -22.92
CA VAL A 314 -3.88 22.67 -21.66
C VAL A 314 -3.69 21.54 -20.64
N HIS A 315 -4.69 20.67 -20.49
CA HIS A 315 -4.61 19.52 -19.58
C HIS A 315 -3.45 18.57 -19.95
N CYS A 316 -3.23 18.31 -21.24
CA CYS A 316 -2.08 17.53 -21.69
C CYS A 316 -0.75 18.23 -21.37
N GLN A 317 -0.68 19.55 -21.50
CA GLN A 317 0.52 20.34 -21.22
C GLN A 317 0.87 20.39 -19.72
N GLU A 318 -0.14 20.49 -18.86
CA GLU A 318 0.04 20.44 -17.41
C GLU A 318 0.60 19.10 -16.95
N ILE A 319 0.14 17.98 -17.55
CA ILE A 319 0.58 16.63 -17.17
C ILE A 319 1.93 16.26 -17.81
N PHE A 320 2.13 16.53 -19.10
CA PHE A 320 3.26 16.00 -19.89
C PHE A 320 4.24 17.08 -20.37
N GLY A 321 4.03 18.33 -19.94
CA GLY A 321 4.84 19.48 -20.31
C GLY A 321 4.32 20.20 -21.57
N LYS A 322 4.77 21.45 -21.73
CA LYS A 322 4.31 22.43 -22.74
C LYS A 322 4.20 21.96 -24.20
N ASN A 323 4.95 20.93 -24.60
CA ASN A 323 4.96 20.44 -25.98
C ASN A 323 3.83 19.43 -26.26
N ALA A 324 3.19 18.91 -25.21
CA ALA A 324 2.09 17.98 -25.35
C ALA A 324 0.86 18.66 -25.93
N VAL A 325 0.06 17.90 -26.67
CA VAL A 325 -1.14 18.40 -27.34
C VAL A 325 -2.28 17.42 -27.18
N LYS A 326 -3.52 17.86 -27.38
CA LYS A 326 -4.67 16.95 -27.44
C LYS A 326 -4.44 15.90 -28.54
N GLY A 327 -4.75 14.64 -28.23
CA GLY A 327 -4.75 13.56 -29.20
C GLY A 327 -5.78 13.78 -30.30
N SER A 328 -5.60 13.13 -31.45
CA SER A 328 -6.59 13.17 -32.52
C SER A 328 -7.91 12.53 -32.09
N GLU A 329 -9.01 12.89 -32.73
CA GLU A 329 -10.35 12.36 -32.42
C GLU A 329 -10.39 10.83 -32.43
N ALA A 330 -9.68 10.21 -33.38
CA ALA A 330 -9.58 8.75 -33.49
C ALA A 330 -9.00 8.09 -32.23
N CYS A 331 -8.09 8.77 -31.51
CA CYS A 331 -7.49 8.23 -30.28
C CYS A 331 -8.53 8.03 -29.17
N TYR A 332 -9.58 8.86 -29.10
CA TYR A 332 -10.59 8.77 -28.05
C TYR A 332 -11.49 7.54 -28.19
N THR A 333 -11.53 6.89 -29.35
CA THR A 333 -12.28 5.63 -29.54
C THR A 333 -11.82 4.51 -28.59
N ILE A 334 -10.58 4.57 -28.08
CA ILE A 334 -10.07 3.62 -27.09
C ILE A 334 -10.86 3.64 -25.78
N ASN A 335 -11.52 4.76 -25.45
CA ASN A 335 -12.33 4.90 -24.24
C ASN A 335 -13.56 3.98 -24.23
N ARG A 336 -13.97 3.46 -25.40
CA ARG A 336 -15.03 2.45 -25.52
C ARG A 336 -14.58 1.03 -25.15
N ARG A 337 -13.29 0.80 -24.88
CA ARG A 337 -12.79 -0.55 -24.55
C ARG A 337 -12.94 -0.91 -23.07
N GLY A 338 -13.15 0.06 -22.18
CA GLY A 338 -13.24 -0.20 -20.72
C GLY A 338 -11.94 -0.80 -20.16
N THR A 339 -10.80 -0.41 -20.73
CA THR A 339 -9.48 -0.91 -20.34
C THR A 339 -8.72 0.13 -19.54
N ARG A 340 -7.59 -0.25 -18.96
CA ARG A 340 -6.69 0.71 -18.31
C ARG A 340 -6.31 1.86 -19.24
N TYR A 341 -6.15 1.62 -20.54
CA TYR A 341 -5.71 2.62 -21.53
C TYR A 341 -6.84 3.53 -22.03
N GLY A 342 -8.10 3.13 -21.84
CA GLY A 342 -9.25 3.93 -22.21
C GLY A 342 -10.53 3.41 -21.55
N HIS A 343 -11.18 4.29 -20.80
CA HIS A 343 -12.40 4.03 -20.03
C HIS A 343 -13.09 5.36 -19.69
N CYS A 344 -14.36 5.28 -19.27
CA CYS A 344 -15.12 6.44 -18.77
C CYS A 344 -15.02 6.58 -17.26
N ARG A 345 -15.15 5.45 -16.56
CA ARG A 345 -15.14 5.45 -15.10
C ARG A 345 -14.30 4.28 -14.59
N ARG A 346 -13.48 4.55 -13.59
CA ARG A 346 -12.83 3.49 -12.81
C ARG A 346 -13.81 3.03 -11.73
N ILE A 347 -14.02 1.72 -11.64
CA ILE A 347 -14.76 1.16 -10.51
C ILE A 347 -13.74 0.92 -9.40
N GLU A 348 -13.92 1.62 -8.29
CA GLU A 348 -13.13 1.41 -7.09
C GLU A 348 -13.32 -0.05 -6.62
N GLY A 349 -12.24 -0.70 -6.19
CA GLY A 349 -12.32 -2.10 -5.78
C GLY A 349 -12.11 -3.12 -6.91
N ARG A 350 -11.95 -2.71 -8.18
CA ARG A 350 -11.87 -3.63 -9.34
C ARG A 350 -10.74 -3.29 -10.30
N MET A 351 -10.19 -4.32 -10.94
CA MET A 351 -9.24 -4.14 -12.05
C MET A 351 -9.92 -3.66 -13.35
N LYS A 352 -11.22 -3.92 -13.52
CA LYS A 352 -12.00 -3.53 -14.69
C LYS A 352 -12.54 -2.10 -14.57
N ALA A 353 -12.63 -1.41 -15.69
CA ALA A 353 -13.19 -0.07 -15.80
C ALA A 353 -14.40 -0.07 -16.74
N ASP A 354 -15.31 0.89 -16.57
CA ASP A 354 -16.48 1.03 -17.42
C ASP A 354 -16.09 1.65 -18.76
N PHE A 355 -16.65 1.10 -19.84
CA PHE A 355 -16.48 1.67 -21.17
C PHE A 355 -17.35 2.92 -21.37
N CYS A 356 -16.91 3.82 -22.22
CA CYS A 356 -17.71 4.98 -22.60
C CYS A 356 -18.81 4.65 -23.61
N ALA A 357 -19.94 5.35 -23.51
CA ALA A 357 -20.86 5.49 -24.63
C ALA A 357 -20.21 6.29 -25.78
N ILE A 358 -20.79 6.25 -26.97
CA ILE A 358 -20.25 6.95 -28.15
C ILE A 358 -20.22 8.46 -27.94
N GLU A 359 -21.25 9.00 -27.28
CA GLU A 359 -21.39 10.44 -26.98
C GLU A 359 -20.37 10.91 -25.93
N ASP A 360 -19.89 9.99 -25.07
CA ASP A 360 -19.03 10.30 -23.93
C ASP A 360 -17.54 10.00 -24.18
N ILE A 361 -17.15 9.62 -25.40
CA ILE A 361 -15.76 9.20 -25.67
C ILE A 361 -14.72 10.27 -25.31
N TYR A 362 -15.10 11.54 -25.36
CA TYR A 362 -14.25 12.69 -25.02
C TYR A 362 -14.25 13.07 -23.52
N CYS A 363 -15.16 12.47 -22.74
CA CYS A 363 -15.29 12.65 -21.29
C CYS A 363 -14.60 11.53 -20.50
N GLY A 364 -14.15 10.48 -21.19
CA GLY A 364 -13.34 9.42 -20.60
C GLY A 364 -11.88 9.82 -20.41
N ARG A 365 -10.99 8.83 -20.38
CA ARG A 365 -9.55 9.05 -20.19
C ARG A 365 -8.97 9.96 -21.28
N LEU A 366 -8.31 11.04 -20.86
CA LEU A 366 -7.59 11.99 -21.72
C LEU A 366 -6.53 11.29 -22.58
N GLN A 367 -6.48 11.65 -23.86
CA GLN A 367 -5.50 11.14 -24.82
C GLN A 367 -4.62 12.31 -25.28
N CYS A 368 -3.31 12.17 -25.12
CA CYS A 368 -2.33 13.23 -25.44
C CYS A 368 -1.34 12.76 -26.52
N GLY A 369 -1.00 13.68 -27.41
CA GLY A 369 0.08 13.54 -28.39
C GLY A 369 1.35 14.27 -27.96
N ASN A 370 2.46 13.97 -28.63
CA ASN A 370 3.77 14.61 -28.40
C ASN A 370 4.30 14.51 -26.96
N VAL A 371 3.99 13.40 -26.28
CA VAL A 371 4.42 13.09 -24.92
C VAL A 371 5.87 12.59 -24.95
N THR A 372 6.79 13.31 -24.30
CA THR A 372 8.23 12.99 -24.28
C THR A 372 8.67 12.22 -23.04
N HIS A 373 7.88 12.30 -21.96
CA HIS A 373 8.16 11.64 -20.69
C HIS A 373 6.84 11.30 -19.99
N LEU A 374 6.88 10.28 -19.14
CA LEU A 374 5.77 9.97 -18.25
C LEU A 374 5.95 10.80 -16.97
N PRO A 375 4.90 11.46 -16.47
CA PRO A 375 4.98 12.17 -15.20
C PRO A 375 5.29 11.16 -14.08
N ARG A 376 6.14 11.57 -13.14
CA ARG A 376 6.27 10.89 -11.86
C ARG A 376 5.10 11.36 -11.00
N LEU A 377 3.96 10.70 -11.15
CA LEU A 377 2.83 10.84 -10.23
C LEU A 377 3.11 10.08 -8.95
#